data_AF-A0A1F3BW45-F1
#
_entry.id   AF-A0A1F3BW45-F1
#
_cell.length_a   1.000
_cell.length_b   1.000
_cell.length_c   1.000
_cell.angle_alpha   90.00
_cell.angle_beta   90.00
_cell.angle_gamma   90.00
#
_symmetry.space_group_name_H-M   'P 1'
#
loop_
_entity.id
_entity.type
_entity.pdbx_description
1 polymer ?
#
loop_
_entity_poly.entity_id
_entity_poly.type
_entity_poly.pdbx_seq_one_letter_code
_entity_poly.pdbx_strand_id
1 'polypeptide(L)'
;MPALDCTGAQVRWNGPALACEDGAVARAALPDRPLATTDVLATPVSPTRTLVWIPTSRFASGDALGPVALVEAVGSRLRVLALGPLRAYPQHARLRLEALGERKVLVAEGELCSSAEPASCVRAARLVPLRDDRFVSEPLLGTDGKCLSPAWFDLSHQEQRRSETRRERLELGASLSFGGTHLAIEEQVVVLDLGANPEGAPARIVHRAQSTRTVRWVADRLVVSGTSLWTRMTQGRAGVAR
;
A
#
# COMPACT_ATOMS: atom_id res chain seq x y z
N MET A 1 5.86 27.71 3.55
CA MET A 1 7.27 27.36 3.25
C MET A 1 7.40 25.85 3.24
N PRO A 2 8.22 25.25 2.35
CA PRO A 2 8.44 23.79 2.32
C PRO A 2 9.10 23.29 3.62
N ALA A 3 8.98 22.00 3.91
CA ALA A 3 9.63 21.39 5.09
C ALA A 3 11.16 21.46 4.94
N LEU A 4 11.83 22.06 5.93
CA LEU A 4 13.29 22.19 5.97
C LEU A 4 13.86 21.30 7.08
N ASP A 5 15.04 20.72 6.86
CA ASP A 5 15.80 20.01 7.87
C ASP A 5 16.53 20.98 8.81
N CYS A 6 17.27 20.46 9.80
CA CYS A 6 18.02 21.27 10.77
C CYS A 6 19.14 22.11 10.14
N THR A 7 19.46 21.90 8.86
CA THR A 7 20.45 22.68 8.11
C THR A 7 19.80 23.77 7.24
N GLY A 8 18.47 23.86 7.26
CA GLY A 8 17.72 24.75 6.36
C GLY A 8 17.59 24.21 4.94
N ALA A 9 18.12 23.01 4.66
CA ALA A 9 17.93 22.33 3.39
C ALA A 9 16.53 21.71 3.33
N GLN A 10 15.96 21.60 2.13
CA GLN A 10 14.64 21.00 1.98
C GLN A 10 14.70 19.51 2.33
N VAL A 11 13.77 19.03 3.16
CA VAL A 11 13.61 17.59 3.42
C VAL A 11 13.12 16.93 2.14
N ARG A 12 14.06 16.39 1.36
CA ARG A 12 13.80 15.56 0.17
C ARG A 12 14.39 14.18 0.40
N TRP A 13 13.59 13.15 0.21
CA TRP A 13 14.08 11.77 0.24
C TRP A 13 14.35 11.28 -1.18
N ASN A 14 15.63 11.17 -1.54
CA ASN A 14 16.11 10.56 -2.78
C ASN A 14 16.61 9.13 -2.49
N GLY A 15 15.77 8.29 -1.86
CA GLY A 15 16.14 6.92 -1.52
C GLY A 15 16.53 6.10 -2.75
N PRO A 16 17.30 5.00 -2.57
CA PRO A 16 17.67 4.14 -3.68
C PRO A 16 16.41 3.68 -4.41
N ALA A 17 16.43 3.74 -5.75
CA ALA A 17 15.42 3.09 -6.56
C ALA A 17 15.37 1.63 -6.10
N LEU A 18 14.20 1.18 -5.60
CA LEU A 18 14.03 -0.22 -5.28
C LEU A 18 14.33 -0.99 -6.59
N ALA A 19 15.15 -2.04 -6.50
CA ALA A 19 15.51 -2.86 -7.67
C ALA A 19 14.29 -3.58 -8.28
N CYS A 20 13.24 -3.76 -7.46
CA CYS A 20 11.87 -3.73 -7.97
C CYS A 20 11.52 -2.26 -8.19
N GLU A 21 11.51 -1.76 -9.42
CA GLU A 21 10.80 -0.51 -9.67
C GLU A 21 9.47 -0.61 -8.93
N ASP A 22 9.02 0.47 -8.28
CA ASP A 22 7.73 0.50 -7.56
C ASP A 22 6.52 0.29 -8.51
N GLY A 23 6.73 -0.32 -9.70
CA GLY A 23 5.86 -0.38 -10.87
C GLY A 23 5.50 1.01 -11.38
N ALA A 24 6.14 2.03 -10.83
CA ALA A 24 5.75 3.40 -10.94
C ALA A 24 6.37 3.96 -12.21
N VAL A 25 5.58 4.04 -13.30
CA VAL A 25 5.78 5.06 -14.33
C VAL A 25 6.20 6.34 -13.62
N ALA A 26 7.32 6.96 -14.00
CA ALA A 26 7.88 8.13 -13.32
C ALA A 26 6.77 9.03 -12.75
N ARG A 27 6.53 8.93 -11.44
CA ARG A 27 5.34 9.53 -10.83
C ARG A 27 5.64 11.02 -10.69
N ALA A 28 4.91 11.83 -11.44
CA ALA A 28 5.07 13.27 -11.39
C ALA A 28 4.82 13.76 -9.97
N ALA A 29 5.86 14.32 -9.35
CA ALA A 29 5.72 15.00 -8.08
C ALA A 29 4.79 16.21 -8.26
N LEU A 30 3.82 16.35 -7.36
CA LEU A 30 3.00 17.55 -7.30
C LEU A 30 3.81 18.70 -6.69
N PRO A 31 3.45 19.96 -6.97
CA PRO A 31 4.12 21.11 -6.38
C PRO A 31 4.15 21.02 -4.85
N ASP A 32 5.32 21.36 -4.28
CA ASP A 32 5.48 21.41 -2.83
C ASP A 32 4.52 22.42 -2.22
N ARG A 33 3.93 22.06 -1.09
CA ARG A 33 3.11 22.96 -0.28
C ARG A 33 3.60 23.01 1.16
N PRO A 34 3.28 24.07 1.92
CA PRO A 34 3.58 24.11 3.35
C PRO A 34 2.96 22.93 4.08
N LEU A 35 3.69 22.37 5.05
CA LEU A 35 3.15 21.37 5.97
C LEU A 35 2.13 22.02 6.90
N ALA A 36 0.99 21.36 7.08
CA ALA A 36 0.00 21.70 8.07
C ALA A 36 -0.04 20.65 9.18
N THR A 37 -0.63 20.97 10.33
CA THR A 37 -0.82 20.01 11.42
C THR A 37 -1.65 18.80 10.98
N THR A 38 -2.56 18.99 10.03
CA THR A 38 -3.37 17.93 9.40
C THR A 38 -2.57 16.96 8.53
N ASP A 39 -1.32 17.29 8.19
CA ASP A 39 -0.40 16.37 7.52
C ASP A 39 0.31 15.43 8.49
N VAL A 40 0.22 15.64 9.81
CA VAL A 40 0.88 14.77 10.77
C VAL A 40 -0.07 13.65 11.18
N LEU A 41 0.25 12.42 10.75
CA LEU A 41 -0.43 11.22 11.21
C LEU A 41 0.31 10.66 12.42
N ALA A 42 -0.35 10.63 13.58
CA ALA A 42 0.17 10.03 14.79
C ALA A 42 -0.75 8.90 15.25
N THR A 43 -0.23 7.67 15.37
CA THR A 43 -0.98 6.51 15.85
C THR A 43 -0.30 5.89 17.06
N PRO A 44 -0.93 5.93 18.25
CA PRO A 44 -0.41 5.25 19.43
C PRO A 44 -0.30 3.74 19.20
N VAL A 45 0.83 3.14 19.56
CA VAL A 45 1.04 1.68 19.52
C VAL A 45 1.20 1.07 20.92
N SER A 46 1.45 1.91 21.92
CA SER A 46 1.44 1.56 23.35
C SER A 46 1.26 2.85 24.18
N PRO A 47 1.10 2.78 25.51
CA PRO A 47 0.94 3.98 26.34
C PRO A 47 2.07 5.01 26.21
N THR A 48 3.30 4.57 25.89
CA THR A 48 4.47 5.45 25.77
C THR A 48 5.00 5.55 24.36
N ARG A 49 4.45 4.84 23.37
CA ARG A 49 4.99 4.78 22.00
C ARG A 49 3.97 5.12 20.95
N THR A 50 4.40 5.90 19.97
CA THR A 50 3.57 6.43 18.88
C THR A 50 4.31 6.29 17.56
N LEU A 51 3.63 5.78 16.54
CA LEU A 51 4.07 5.90 15.16
C LEU A 51 3.69 7.27 14.63
N VAL A 52 4.62 7.98 14.01
CA VAL A 52 4.40 9.30 13.42
C VAL A 52 4.82 9.27 11.97
N TRP A 53 3.92 9.63 11.05
CA TRP A 53 4.24 9.82 9.63
C TRP A 53 3.87 11.23 9.21
N ILE A 54 4.77 11.86 8.46
CA ILE A 54 4.59 13.22 7.94
C ILE A 54 4.77 13.16 6.42
N PRO A 55 3.71 13.14 5.60
CA PRO A 55 3.82 13.15 4.15
C PRO A 55 4.33 14.52 3.68
N THR A 56 5.58 14.56 3.24
CA THR A 56 6.25 15.80 2.79
C THR A 56 6.17 16.00 1.27
N SER A 57 6.00 14.92 0.52
CA SER A 57 5.92 14.94 -0.94
C SER A 57 4.71 14.17 -1.41
N ARG A 58 3.95 14.73 -2.36
CA ARG A 58 2.74 14.12 -2.92
C ARG A 58 2.93 13.89 -4.41
N PHE A 59 2.36 12.82 -4.94
CA PHE A 59 2.51 12.43 -6.33
C PHE A 59 1.17 12.45 -7.07
N ALA A 60 1.21 12.63 -8.39
CA ALA A 60 0.03 12.62 -9.25
C ALA A 60 -0.73 11.27 -9.21
N SER A 61 -0.06 10.19 -8.80
CA SER A 61 -0.66 8.88 -8.52
C SER A 61 -1.43 8.80 -7.19
N GLY A 62 -1.50 9.90 -6.43
CA GLY A 62 -2.30 10.03 -5.20
C GLY A 62 -1.63 9.53 -3.92
N ASP A 63 -0.51 8.81 -4.02
CA ASP A 63 0.34 8.45 -2.91
C ASP A 63 1.23 9.61 -2.46
N ALA A 64 1.77 9.47 -1.25
CA ALA A 64 2.68 10.44 -0.65
C ALA A 64 3.88 9.74 -0.02
N LEU A 65 4.99 10.47 0.07
CA LEU A 65 6.25 10.05 0.66
C LEU A 65 6.64 11.02 1.78
N GLY A 66 7.21 10.49 2.85
CA GLY A 66 7.81 11.28 3.91
C GLY A 66 8.39 10.43 5.03
N PRO A 67 8.99 11.06 6.05
CA PRO A 67 9.55 10.34 7.18
C PRO A 67 8.45 9.67 8.02
N VAL A 68 8.70 8.44 8.41
CA VAL A 68 7.98 7.73 9.47
C VAL A 68 8.93 7.44 10.63
N ALA A 69 8.45 7.65 11.84
CA ALA A 69 9.20 7.42 13.06
C ALA A 69 8.40 6.63 14.08
N LEU A 70 9.09 5.79 14.85
CA LEU A 70 8.59 5.26 16.11
C LEU A 70 9.15 6.14 17.22
N VAL A 71 8.28 6.83 17.94
CA VAL A 71 8.66 7.78 19.00
C VAL A 71 8.21 7.23 20.34
N GLU A 72 9.06 7.38 21.35
CA GLU A 72 8.75 7.04 22.74
C GLU A 72 8.77 8.29 23.62
N ALA A 73 7.74 8.47 24.42
CA ALA A 73 7.67 9.48 25.46
C ALA A 73 8.37 8.97 26.73
N VAL A 74 9.36 9.72 27.21
CA VAL A 74 10.11 9.44 28.44
C VAL A 74 10.07 10.69 29.31
N GLY A 75 9.12 10.73 30.25
CA GLY A 75 8.83 11.93 31.03
C GLY A 75 8.37 13.08 30.13
N SER A 76 9.10 14.20 30.15
CA SER A 76 8.84 15.36 29.28
C SER A 76 9.62 15.34 27.96
N ARG A 77 10.36 14.25 27.66
CA ARG A 77 11.20 14.14 26.47
C ARG A 77 10.60 13.16 25.47
N LEU A 78 10.86 13.41 24.19
CA LEU A 78 10.59 12.47 23.10
C LEU A 78 11.90 11.85 22.63
N ARG A 79 11.90 10.54 22.47
CA ARG A 79 13.01 9.76 21.91
C ARG A 79 12.56 9.09 20.62
N VAL A 80 13.27 9.32 19.53
CA VAL A 80 13.06 8.55 18.29
C VAL A 80 13.73 7.19 18.46
N LEU A 81 12.92 6.13 18.46
CA LEU A 81 13.38 4.74 18.54
C LEU A 81 13.68 4.14 17.18
N ALA A 82 12.95 4.58 16.15
CA ALA A 82 13.22 4.17 14.78
C ALA A 82 12.81 5.26 13.80
N LEU A 83 13.48 5.33 12.65
CA LEU A 83 13.20 6.28 11.57
C LEU A 83 13.37 5.63 10.19
N GLY A 84 12.57 6.04 9.22
CA GLY A 84 12.80 5.70 7.83
C GLY A 84 11.79 6.34 6.89
N PRO A 85 11.88 6.08 5.59
CA PRO A 85 10.91 6.57 4.62
C PRO A 85 9.65 5.71 4.64
N LEU A 86 8.49 6.35 4.58
CA LEU A 86 7.22 5.71 4.28
C LEU A 86 6.59 6.34 3.05
N ARG A 87 6.21 5.47 2.13
CA ARG A 87 5.37 5.78 0.99
C ARG A 87 4.04 5.04 1.14
N ALA A 88 2.93 5.77 1.17
CA ALA A 88 1.59 5.22 1.35
C ALA A 88 0.53 6.18 0.80
N TYR A 89 -0.72 5.72 0.72
CA TYR A 89 -1.84 6.61 0.47
C TYR A 89 -2.15 7.44 1.73
N PRO A 90 -2.21 8.77 1.63
CA PRO A 90 -2.38 9.63 2.81
C PRO A 90 -3.82 9.74 3.30
N GLN A 91 -4.82 9.49 2.44
CA GLN A 91 -6.23 9.60 2.83
C GLN A 91 -6.64 8.41 3.70
N HIS A 92 -7.33 8.71 4.81
CA HIS A 92 -7.75 7.73 5.83
C HIS A 92 -6.62 6.81 6.30
N ALA A 93 -5.39 7.32 6.29
CA ALA A 93 -4.22 6.52 6.59
C ALA A 93 -4.21 6.05 8.05
N ARG A 94 -3.79 4.80 8.27
CA ARG A 94 -3.64 4.17 9.59
C ARG A 94 -2.31 3.46 9.68
N LEU A 95 -1.59 3.64 10.78
CA LEU A 95 -0.32 2.99 11.03
C LEU A 95 -0.45 2.00 12.17
N ARG A 96 0.18 0.84 12.06
CA ARG A 96 0.33 -0.13 13.16
C ARG A 96 1.65 -0.87 13.06
N LEU A 97 2.12 -1.38 14.20
CA LEU A 97 3.26 -2.29 14.26
C LEU A 97 2.75 -3.70 14.48
N GLU A 98 3.17 -4.61 13.62
CA GLU A 98 2.83 -6.03 13.69
C GLU A 98 4.07 -6.89 13.83
N ALA A 99 3.90 -8.08 14.39
CA ALA A 99 4.92 -9.12 14.39
C ALA A 99 4.85 -9.93 13.08
N LEU A 100 6.00 -10.18 12.48
CA LEU A 100 6.20 -11.08 11.35
C LEU A 100 7.51 -11.84 11.56
N GLY A 101 7.41 -13.08 12.03
CA GLY A 101 8.50 -13.84 12.64
C GLY A 101 9.03 -13.12 13.88
N GLU A 102 10.35 -13.14 14.02
CA GLU A 102 11.09 -12.44 15.09
C GLU A 102 11.18 -10.92 14.89
N ARG A 103 10.50 -10.38 13.87
CA ARG A 103 10.67 -8.99 13.45
C ARG A 103 9.37 -8.23 13.55
N LYS A 104 9.50 -6.92 13.72
CA LYS A 104 8.37 -6.01 13.61
C LYS A 104 8.30 -5.43 12.20
N VAL A 105 7.09 -5.17 11.75
CA VAL A 105 6.81 -4.53 10.49
C VAL A 105 5.81 -3.41 10.72
N LEU A 106 6.11 -2.23 10.17
CA LEU A 106 5.14 -1.16 10.05
C LEU A 106 4.15 -1.54 8.94
N VAL A 107 2.87 -1.53 9.28
CA VAL A 107 1.77 -1.62 8.32
C VAL A 107 1.16 -0.23 8.19
N ALA A 108 1.20 0.33 6.99
CA ALA A 108 0.55 1.59 6.66
C ALA A 108 -0.60 1.33 5.68
N GLU A 109 -1.82 1.39 6.18
CA GLU A 109 -3.03 1.29 5.37
C GLU A 109 -3.50 2.69 4.96
N GLY A 110 -4.08 2.84 3.78
CA GLY A 110 -4.63 4.10 3.29
C GLY A 110 -5.43 3.92 2.01
N GLU A 111 -6.03 5.01 1.54
CA GLU A 111 -6.99 4.98 0.44
C GLU A 111 -6.69 6.03 -0.64
N LEU A 112 -7.06 5.72 -1.88
CA LEU A 112 -7.07 6.64 -3.00
C LEU A 112 -8.47 6.63 -3.60
N CYS A 113 -9.21 7.72 -3.41
CA CYS A 113 -10.55 7.87 -3.94
C CYS A 113 -10.57 8.71 -5.22
N SER A 114 -11.28 8.23 -6.24
CA SER A 114 -11.58 9.01 -7.43
C SER A 114 -12.57 10.12 -7.11
N SER A 115 -12.40 11.29 -7.73
CA SER A 115 -13.39 12.38 -7.69
C SER A 115 -14.57 12.18 -8.65
N ALA A 116 -14.60 11.08 -9.42
CA ALA A 116 -15.71 10.73 -10.32
C ALA A 116 -16.94 10.28 -9.52
N GLU A 117 -18.13 10.41 -10.10
CA GLU A 117 -19.38 9.92 -9.50
C GLU A 117 -19.87 8.64 -10.22
N PRO A 118 -20.13 7.54 -9.49
CA PRO A 118 -19.90 7.35 -8.05
C PRO A 118 -18.41 7.23 -7.71
N ALA A 119 -18.02 7.76 -6.55
CA ALA A 119 -16.64 7.69 -6.09
C ALA A 119 -16.22 6.22 -5.88
N SER A 120 -15.09 5.85 -6.47
CA SER A 120 -14.43 4.56 -6.26
C SER A 120 -13.15 4.77 -5.47
N CYS A 121 -12.93 3.96 -4.44
CA CYS A 121 -11.73 4.04 -3.62
C CYS A 121 -10.91 2.76 -3.75
N VAL A 122 -9.62 2.93 -4.01
CA VAL A 122 -8.62 1.88 -3.89
C VAL A 122 -8.06 1.95 -2.48
N ARG A 123 -8.18 0.86 -1.72
CA ARG A 123 -7.55 0.74 -0.40
C ARG A 123 -6.32 -0.11 -0.54
N ALA A 124 -5.23 0.25 0.13
CA ALA A 124 -4.01 -0.52 0.09
C ALA A 124 -3.25 -0.51 1.41
N ALA A 125 -2.38 -1.49 1.60
CA ALA A 125 -1.45 -1.58 2.71
C ALA A 125 0.00 -1.62 2.21
N ARG A 126 0.87 -0.86 2.85
CA ARG A 126 2.32 -0.93 2.71
C ARG A 126 2.92 -1.62 3.93
N LEU A 127 3.84 -2.56 3.70
CA LEU A 127 4.70 -3.11 4.74
C LEU A 127 6.09 -2.47 4.67
N VAL A 128 6.59 -2.06 5.82
CA VAL A 128 7.95 -1.51 5.97
C VAL A 128 8.62 -2.19 7.17
N PRO A 129 9.50 -3.17 6.94
CA PRO A 129 10.24 -3.83 8.01
C PRO A 129 10.96 -2.85 8.94
N LEU A 130 10.92 -3.15 10.23
CA LEU A 130 11.79 -2.53 11.22
C LEU A 130 13.03 -3.40 11.38
N ARG A 131 14.19 -2.88 10.95
CA ARG A 131 15.50 -3.49 11.13
C ARG A 131 16.30 -2.63 12.08
N ASP A 132 16.65 -3.19 13.23
CA ASP A 132 17.29 -2.44 14.32
C ASP A 132 16.47 -1.21 14.70
N ASP A 133 16.96 -0.02 14.37
CA ASP A 133 16.34 1.29 14.59
C ASP A 133 15.88 1.96 13.28
N ARG A 134 15.69 1.19 12.19
CA ARG A 134 15.33 1.74 10.88
C ARG A 134 14.12 1.08 10.25
N PHE A 135 13.21 1.91 9.75
CA PHE A 135 12.19 1.47 8.82
C PHE A 135 12.80 1.39 7.41
N VAL A 136 12.86 0.19 6.85
CA VAL A 136 13.51 -0.05 5.56
C VAL A 136 12.45 -0.54 4.56
N SER A 137 12.32 0.16 3.44
CA SER A 137 11.47 -0.31 2.35
C SER A 137 12.13 -1.51 1.68
N GLU A 138 11.40 -2.62 1.61
CA GLU A 138 11.86 -3.85 0.96
C GLU A 138 10.88 -4.33 -0.11
N PRO A 139 11.38 -4.97 -1.16
CA PRO A 139 10.53 -5.65 -2.11
C PRO A 139 9.99 -6.98 -1.55
N LEU A 140 8.89 -7.43 -2.15
CA LEU A 140 8.46 -8.82 -2.06
C LEU A 140 9.15 -9.63 -3.15
N LEU A 141 9.79 -10.71 -2.73
CA LEU A 141 10.38 -11.69 -3.62
C LEU A 141 9.44 -12.88 -3.79
N GLY A 142 9.45 -13.50 -4.96
CA GLY A 142 8.84 -14.79 -5.19
C GLY A 142 9.66 -15.90 -4.55
N THR A 143 9.10 -17.11 -4.52
CA THR A 143 9.80 -18.32 -4.07
C THR A 143 10.98 -18.69 -4.97
N ASP A 144 11.01 -18.18 -6.21
CA ASP A 144 12.13 -18.26 -7.15
C ASP A 144 13.20 -17.17 -6.92
N GLY A 145 13.04 -16.36 -5.87
CA GLY A 145 13.95 -15.26 -5.53
C GLY A 145 13.80 -14.02 -6.39
N LYS A 146 12.92 -14.03 -7.40
CA LYS A 146 12.71 -12.87 -8.27
C LYS A 146 11.91 -11.81 -7.54
N CYS A 147 12.21 -10.57 -7.86
CA CYS A 147 11.33 -9.46 -7.53
C CYS A 147 9.94 -9.69 -8.11
N LEU A 148 8.89 -9.66 -7.27
CA LEU A 148 7.50 -9.71 -7.73
C LEU A 148 6.84 -8.33 -7.69
N SER A 149 7.02 -7.63 -6.58
CA SER A 149 6.44 -6.30 -6.40
C SER A 149 7.11 -5.61 -5.22
N PRO A 150 6.85 -4.32 -5.02
CA PRO A 150 7.03 -3.71 -3.71
C PRO A 150 6.15 -4.40 -2.66
N ALA A 151 6.46 -4.23 -1.37
CA ALA A 151 5.60 -4.70 -0.27
C ALA A 151 4.33 -3.86 -0.10
N TRP A 152 3.55 -3.78 -1.18
CA TRP A 152 2.31 -3.04 -1.34
C TRP A 152 1.20 -4.01 -1.73
N PHE A 153 0.05 -3.93 -1.06
CA PHE A 153 -1.07 -4.85 -1.23
C PHE A 153 -2.36 -4.07 -1.42
N ASP A 154 -3.03 -4.25 -2.56
CA ASP A 154 -4.38 -3.73 -2.74
C ASP A 154 -5.34 -4.52 -1.84
N LEU A 155 -6.04 -3.81 -0.96
CA LEU A 155 -7.06 -4.33 -0.06
C LEU A 155 -8.47 -4.17 -0.63
N SER A 156 -8.67 -3.15 -1.46
CA SER A 156 -9.85 -3.05 -2.31
C SER A 156 -9.49 -2.36 -3.60
N HIS A 157 -10.05 -2.84 -4.71
CA HIS A 157 -9.86 -2.27 -6.03
C HIS A 157 -11.14 -2.48 -6.82
N GLN A 158 -11.64 -1.42 -7.47
CA GLN A 158 -12.72 -1.53 -8.42
C GLN A 158 -12.26 -1.03 -9.80
N GLU A 159 -12.48 -1.84 -10.82
CA GLU A 159 -12.21 -1.47 -12.21
C GLU A 159 -13.46 -1.74 -13.05
N GLN A 160 -13.89 -0.76 -13.83
CA GLN A 160 -14.93 -0.97 -14.84
C GLN A 160 -14.27 -1.13 -16.20
N ARG A 161 -14.69 -2.16 -16.92
CA ARG A 161 -14.24 -2.45 -18.28
C ARG A 161 -15.42 -2.38 -19.22
N ARG A 162 -15.19 -1.76 -20.37
CA ARG A 162 -16.16 -1.73 -21.47
C ARG A 162 -15.50 -2.31 -22.70
N SER A 163 -16.16 -3.29 -23.27
CA SER A 163 -15.94 -3.78 -24.63
C SER A 163 -17.11 -3.36 -25.50
N GLU A 164 -17.06 -3.65 -26.80
CA GLU A 164 -18.15 -3.35 -27.73
C GLU A 164 -19.47 -4.02 -27.34
N THR A 165 -19.42 -5.23 -26.78
CA THR A 165 -20.60 -6.05 -26.48
C THR A 165 -20.90 -6.19 -24.99
N ARG A 166 -19.98 -5.80 -24.11
CA ARG A 166 -20.09 -6.06 -22.67
C ARG A 166 -19.51 -4.96 -21.80
N ARG A 167 -20.21 -4.65 -20.71
CA ARG A 167 -19.69 -3.85 -19.60
C ARG A 167 -19.50 -4.75 -18.39
N GLU A 168 -18.29 -4.78 -17.86
CA GLU A 168 -17.95 -5.57 -16.69
C GLU A 168 -17.44 -4.67 -15.58
N ARG A 169 -17.71 -5.03 -14.34
CA ARG A 169 -17.07 -4.45 -13.16
C ARG A 169 -16.33 -5.55 -12.42
N LEU A 170 -15.06 -5.33 -12.16
CA LEU A 170 -14.20 -6.19 -11.38
C LEU A 170 -14.05 -5.56 -9.99
N GLU A 171 -14.27 -6.36 -8.95
CA GLU A 171 -14.15 -5.94 -7.56
C GLU A 171 -13.19 -6.88 -6.84
N LEU A 172 -12.08 -6.32 -6.35
CA LEU A 172 -11.17 -6.97 -5.41
C LEU A 172 -11.56 -6.60 -3.98
N GLY A 173 -11.63 -7.59 -3.11
CA GLY A 173 -11.50 -7.42 -1.68
C GLY A 173 -10.38 -8.30 -1.15
N ALA A 174 -9.55 -7.76 -0.26
CA ALA A 174 -8.50 -8.53 0.41
C ALA A 174 -8.37 -8.18 1.90
N SER A 175 -7.98 -9.17 2.69
CA SER A 175 -7.69 -9.04 4.12
C SER A 175 -6.25 -9.42 4.42
N LEU A 176 -5.68 -8.82 5.47
CA LEU A 176 -4.33 -9.11 5.97
C LEU A 176 -4.43 -9.67 7.39
N SER A 177 -3.93 -10.88 7.59
CA SER A 177 -3.92 -11.55 8.91
C SER A 177 -2.51 -11.93 9.31
N PHE A 178 -2.03 -11.39 10.43
CA PHE A 178 -0.69 -11.65 10.97
C PHE A 178 -0.75 -12.85 11.93
N GLY A 179 -0.20 -13.99 11.50
CA GLY A 179 -0.18 -15.25 12.26
C GLY A 179 1.08 -15.43 13.10
N GLY A 180 1.74 -14.35 13.50
CA GLY A 180 3.02 -14.38 14.22
C GLY A 180 4.21 -14.66 13.29
N THR A 181 4.26 -15.83 12.64
CA THR A 181 5.41 -16.23 11.79
C THR A 181 5.27 -15.85 10.32
N HIS A 182 4.05 -15.61 9.86
CA HIS A 182 3.71 -15.25 8.50
C HIS A 182 2.55 -14.26 8.47
N LEU A 183 2.42 -13.57 7.35
CA LEU A 183 1.27 -12.77 6.99
C LEU A 183 0.46 -13.55 5.95
N ALA A 184 -0.80 -13.84 6.24
CA ALA A 184 -1.76 -14.35 5.26
C ALA A 184 -2.47 -13.18 4.57
N ILE A 185 -2.61 -13.29 3.25
CA ILE A 185 -3.32 -12.34 2.39
C ILE A 185 -4.43 -13.13 1.70
N GLU A 186 -5.67 -12.90 2.10
CA GLU A 186 -6.83 -13.55 1.49
C GLU A 186 -7.43 -12.59 0.47
N GLU A 187 -7.43 -12.98 -0.79
CA GLU A 187 -7.92 -12.17 -1.91
C GLU A 187 -9.18 -12.82 -2.49
N GLN A 188 -10.19 -12.01 -2.78
CA GLN A 188 -11.37 -12.39 -3.54
C GLN A 188 -11.59 -11.39 -4.67
N VAL A 189 -11.77 -11.91 -5.89
CA VAL A 189 -12.17 -11.11 -7.05
C VAL A 189 -13.55 -11.55 -7.52
N VAL A 190 -14.46 -10.60 -7.66
CA VAL A 190 -15.79 -10.80 -8.25
C VAL A 190 -15.87 -10.05 -9.56
N VAL A 191 -16.37 -10.71 -10.61
CA VAL A 191 -16.64 -10.07 -11.90
C VAL A 191 -18.15 -10.00 -12.08
N LEU A 192 -18.63 -8.79 -12.27
CA LEU A 192 -20.03 -8.44 -12.44
C LEU A 192 -20.27 -8.01 -13.89
N ASP A 193 -21.26 -8.60 -14.55
CA ASP A 193 -21.79 -8.11 -15.81
C ASP A 193 -22.83 -7.04 -15.54
N LEU A 194 -22.60 -5.84 -16.08
CA LEU A 194 -23.47 -4.68 -15.91
C LEU A 194 -24.53 -4.57 -17.02
N GLY A 195 -24.55 -5.51 -17.98
CA GLY A 195 -25.44 -5.50 -19.13
C GLY A 195 -25.24 -4.30 -20.06
N ALA A 196 -26.00 -4.27 -21.16
CA ALA A 196 -25.98 -3.16 -22.12
C ALA A 196 -26.77 -1.93 -21.65
N ASN A 197 -27.86 -2.14 -20.89
CA ASN A 197 -28.73 -1.07 -20.40
C ASN A 197 -28.43 -0.73 -18.92
N PRO A 198 -27.95 0.49 -18.59
CA PRO A 198 -27.72 0.92 -17.21
C PRO A 198 -28.98 1.05 -16.33
N GLU A 199 -30.18 1.11 -16.91
CA GLU A 199 -31.40 1.47 -16.15
C GLU A 199 -32.32 0.29 -15.77
N GLY A 200 -32.02 -0.96 -16.18
CA GLY A 200 -33.05 -2.02 -16.14
C GLY A 200 -32.73 -3.35 -15.44
N ALA A 201 -31.46 -3.76 -15.38
CA ALA A 201 -31.11 -5.09 -14.85
C ALA A 201 -30.04 -4.98 -13.75
N PRO A 202 -30.20 -5.70 -12.62
CA PRO A 202 -29.17 -5.74 -11.60
C PRO A 202 -27.91 -6.41 -12.14
N ALA A 203 -26.75 -5.93 -11.69
CA ALA A 203 -25.47 -6.51 -12.07
C ALA A 203 -25.43 -8.01 -11.70
N ARG A 204 -25.02 -8.86 -12.65
CA ARG A 204 -24.96 -10.32 -12.46
C ARG A 204 -23.53 -10.76 -12.19
N ILE A 205 -23.32 -11.55 -11.14
CA ILE A 205 -22.02 -12.22 -10.93
C ILE A 205 -21.81 -13.23 -12.06
N VAL A 206 -20.73 -13.05 -12.81
CA VAL A 206 -20.34 -13.96 -13.91
C VAL A 206 -19.08 -14.75 -13.59
N HIS A 207 -18.28 -14.28 -12.66
CA HIS A 207 -17.13 -15.03 -12.17
C HIS A 207 -16.78 -14.63 -10.74
N ARG A 208 -16.28 -15.59 -9.97
CA ARG A 208 -15.69 -15.38 -8.65
C ARG A 208 -14.43 -16.24 -8.54
N ALA A 209 -13.36 -15.63 -8.04
CA ALA A 209 -12.12 -16.31 -7.73
C ALA A 209 -11.66 -15.92 -6.33
N GLN A 210 -10.99 -16.85 -5.66
CA GLN A 210 -10.39 -16.64 -4.35
C GLN A 210 -8.96 -17.19 -4.36
N SER A 211 -8.09 -16.58 -3.55
CA SER A 211 -6.70 -16.99 -3.42
C SER A 211 -6.17 -16.58 -2.06
N THR A 212 -5.35 -17.44 -1.46
CA THR A 212 -4.59 -17.08 -0.26
C THR A 212 -3.11 -17.04 -0.63
N ARG A 213 -2.44 -15.97 -0.24
CA ARG A 213 -0.98 -15.82 -0.35
C ARG A 213 -0.38 -15.66 1.03
N THR A 214 0.88 -16.06 1.18
CA THR A 214 1.60 -15.95 2.45
C THR A 214 2.88 -15.18 2.24
N VAL A 215 3.15 -14.20 3.10
CA VAL A 215 4.42 -13.49 3.19
C VAL A 215 5.15 -13.95 4.43
N ARG A 216 6.44 -14.28 4.29
CA ARG A 216 7.31 -14.70 5.39
C ARG A 216 8.73 -14.22 5.19
N TRP A 217 9.53 -14.27 6.25
CA TRP A 217 10.96 -14.08 6.16
C TRP A 217 11.66 -15.35 5.64
N VAL A 218 12.53 -15.20 4.65
CA VAL A 218 13.46 -16.23 4.19
C VAL A 218 14.80 -15.56 3.95
N ALA A 219 15.84 -16.03 4.64
CA ALA A 219 17.21 -15.49 4.53
C ALA A 219 17.24 -13.95 4.56
N ASP A 220 16.58 -13.35 5.57
CA ASP A 220 16.53 -11.90 5.76
C ASP A 220 15.80 -11.12 4.63
N ARG A 221 14.88 -11.77 3.89
CA ARG A 221 14.08 -11.14 2.84
C ARG A 221 12.60 -11.48 2.98
N LEU A 222 11.73 -10.55 2.59
CA LEU A 222 10.30 -10.79 2.48
C LEU A 222 10.01 -11.63 1.23
N VAL A 223 9.51 -12.85 1.43
CA VAL A 223 9.13 -13.78 0.35
C VAL A 223 7.62 -14.01 0.38
N VAL A 224 6.97 -13.87 -0.77
CA VAL A 224 5.54 -14.15 -0.98
C VAL A 224 5.34 -15.42 -1.81
N SER A 225 4.31 -16.21 -1.48
CA SER A 225 4.03 -17.48 -2.14
C SER A 225 3.55 -17.38 -3.59
N GLY A 226 3.19 -16.19 -4.07
CA GLY A 226 2.74 -15.98 -5.44
C GLY A 226 2.32 -14.54 -5.76
N THR A 227 1.88 -14.34 -7.01
CA THR A 227 1.37 -13.06 -7.52
C THR A 227 -0.08 -12.81 -7.10
N SER A 228 -0.46 -11.54 -6.98
CA SER A 228 -1.83 -11.16 -6.61
C SER A 228 -2.88 -11.78 -7.55
N LEU A 229 -4.00 -12.22 -6.97
CA LEU A 229 -5.16 -12.66 -7.72
C LEU A 229 -5.63 -11.60 -8.73
N TRP A 230 -5.57 -10.32 -8.36
CA TRP A 230 -5.94 -9.22 -9.25
C TRP A 230 -5.08 -9.22 -10.52
N THR A 231 -3.75 -9.25 -10.36
CA THR A 231 -2.81 -9.30 -11.49
C THR A 231 -3.06 -10.51 -12.38
N ARG A 232 -3.27 -11.70 -11.80
CA ARG A 232 -3.54 -12.93 -12.57
C ARG A 232 -4.84 -12.82 -13.37
N MET A 233 -5.88 -12.25 -12.78
CA MET A 233 -7.20 -12.09 -13.41
C MET A 233 -7.21 -11.02 -14.51
N THR A 234 -6.45 -9.94 -14.34
CA THR A 234 -6.42 -8.82 -15.28
C THR A 234 -5.46 -9.07 -16.45
N GLN A 235 -4.33 -9.74 -16.23
CA GLN A 235 -3.36 -10.09 -17.28
C GLN A 235 -3.74 -11.40 -18.01
N GLY A 236 -4.27 -12.40 -17.30
CA GLY A 236 -4.60 -13.71 -17.88
C GLY A 236 -5.74 -13.71 -18.90
N ARG A 237 -6.56 -12.64 -18.95
CA ARG A 237 -7.67 -12.50 -19.90
C ARG A 237 -7.33 -11.71 -21.17
N ALA A 238 -6.14 -11.11 -21.27
CA ALA A 238 -5.68 -10.49 -22.51
C ALA A 238 -5.33 -11.50 -23.62
N GLY A 239 -5.38 -12.81 -23.33
CA GLY A 239 -5.04 -13.90 -24.26
C GLY A 239 -6.21 -14.67 -24.88
N VAL A 240 -7.46 -14.25 -24.68
CA VAL A 240 -8.62 -14.91 -25.34
C VAL A 240 -9.26 -13.95 -26.33
N ALA A 241 -8.48 -13.60 -27.35
CA ALA A 241 -8.99 -13.25 -28.67
C ALA A 241 -8.41 -14.29 -29.63
N ARG A 242 -9.21 -15.32 -29.93
CA ARG A 242 -9.06 -16.18 -31.11
C ARG A 242 -10.41 -16.32 -31.75
#